data_AF-A0A7N9IGD5-F1
#
_entry.id   AF-A0A7N9IGD5-F1
#
_cell.length_a   1.000
_cell.length_b   1.000
_cell.length_c   1.000
_cell.angle_alpha   90.00
_cell.angle_beta   90.00
_cell.angle_gamma   90.00
#
_symmetry.space_group_name_H-M   'P 1'
#
loop_
_entity.id
_entity.type
_entity.pdbx_description
1 polymer ?
#
loop_
_entity_poly.entity_id
_entity_poly.type
_entity_poly.pdbx_seq_one_letter_code
_entity_poly.pdbx_strand_id
1 'polypeptide(L)'
;FDGLYYSYQGNCTYVLVEEISPSVDNFGVYIDNYHCDPNDKVSCPRTLIVRHETQEVLIKTVHMMPMEVQVQVNRQAVAVPYKKYGLEVSKSGINYVVDIPELGVLVSYNGLSFSVRLPYHRFGNNTKGQC
;
A
#
# COMPACT_ATOMS: atom_id res chain seq x y z
N PHE A 1 6.32 -3.77 13.63
CA PHE A 1 6.42 -2.38 14.10
C PHE A 1 6.18 -2.33 15.60
N ASP A 2 6.44 -1.20 16.23
CA ASP A 2 6.49 -1.00 17.68
C ASP A 2 5.12 -0.99 18.40
N GLY A 3 4.03 -0.99 17.64
CA GLY A 3 2.66 -1.03 18.16
C GLY A 3 2.13 0.34 18.62
N LEU A 4 2.79 1.44 18.26
CA LEU A 4 2.29 2.79 18.54
C LEU A 4 1.07 3.12 17.67
N TYR A 5 0.01 3.61 18.30
CA TYR A 5 -1.19 4.10 17.63
C TYR A 5 -1.24 5.63 17.65
N TYR A 6 -1.53 6.23 16.51
CA TYR A 6 -1.74 7.67 16.39
C TYR A 6 -2.79 7.97 15.30
N SER A 7 -3.32 9.19 15.30
CA SER A 7 -4.25 9.67 14.27
C SER A 7 -3.61 10.84 13.52
N TYR A 8 -3.73 10.82 12.20
CA TYR A 8 -3.18 11.85 11.34
C TYR A 8 -4.15 12.16 10.18
N GLN A 9 -4.63 13.41 10.12
CA GLN A 9 -5.66 13.87 9.20
C GLN A 9 -5.05 14.67 8.04
N GLY A 10 -4.34 13.97 7.16
CA GLY A 10 -3.61 14.55 6.02
C GLY A 10 -4.30 14.33 4.67
N ASN A 11 -3.96 15.13 3.66
CA ASN A 11 -4.53 15.08 2.30
C ASN A 11 -3.47 15.00 1.19
N CYS A 12 -2.31 14.46 1.51
CA CYS A 12 -1.23 14.20 0.55
C CYS A 12 -0.98 12.69 0.42
N THR A 13 0.01 12.35 -0.41
CA THR A 13 0.63 11.03 -0.38
C THR A 13 1.69 10.98 0.72
N TYR A 14 1.61 9.96 1.56
CA TYR A 14 2.50 9.74 2.70
C TYR A 14 3.31 8.46 2.53
N VAL A 15 4.55 8.49 3.01
CA VAL A 15 5.40 7.32 3.11
C VAL A 15 4.92 6.49 4.30
N LEU A 16 4.37 5.31 4.05
CA LEU A 16 4.09 4.34 5.12
C LEU A 16 5.39 3.68 5.55
N VAL A 17 6.14 3.13 4.60
CA VAL A 17 7.45 2.55 4.87
C VAL A 17 8.36 2.59 3.64
N GLU A 18 9.60 2.99 3.86
CA GLU A 18 10.75 2.87 2.96
C GLU A 18 11.94 2.33 3.75
N GLU A 19 12.98 1.88 3.04
CA GLU A 19 14.25 1.57 3.68
C GLU A 19 15.04 2.85 4.02
N ILE A 20 15.74 2.84 5.16
CA ILE A 20 16.69 3.90 5.52
C ILE A 20 17.91 3.80 4.61
N SER A 21 18.51 2.61 4.56
CA SER A 21 19.58 2.22 3.64
C SER A 21 19.02 1.19 2.66
N PRO A 22 18.71 1.59 1.41
CA PRO A 22 18.09 0.70 0.42
C PRO A 22 18.90 -0.57 0.21
N SER A 23 18.28 -1.73 0.45
CA SER A 23 18.82 -3.06 0.16
C SER A 23 18.01 -3.77 -0.91
N VAL A 24 16.74 -3.39 -1.06
CA VAL A 24 15.82 -3.81 -2.11
C VAL A 24 15.64 -2.67 -3.10
N ASP A 25 15.75 -2.98 -4.39
CA ASP A 25 15.59 -1.97 -5.43
C ASP A 25 14.17 -1.40 -5.45
N ASN A 26 14.08 -0.06 -5.37
CA ASN A 26 12.83 0.69 -5.44
C ASN A 26 11.69 0.14 -4.55
N PHE A 27 12.01 -0.33 -3.35
CA PHE A 27 10.98 -0.78 -2.40
C PHE A 27 10.39 0.38 -1.60
N GLY A 28 9.06 0.46 -1.56
CA GLY A 28 8.36 1.40 -0.71
C GLY A 28 6.85 1.18 -0.73
N VAL A 29 6.20 1.50 0.40
CA VAL A 29 4.74 1.48 0.53
C VAL A 29 4.27 2.88 0.89
N TYR A 30 3.27 3.36 0.16
CA TYR A 30 2.74 4.71 0.30
C TYR A 30 1.21 4.67 0.36
N ILE A 31 0.64 5.69 0.98
CA ILE A 31 -0.80 5.91 0.98
C ILE A 31 -1.12 7.31 0.48
N ASP A 32 -1.93 7.40 -0.56
CA ASP A 32 -2.52 8.65 -1.02
C ASP A 32 -3.84 8.87 -0.30
N ASN A 33 -3.92 9.96 0.45
CA ASN A 33 -5.10 10.33 1.21
C ASN A 33 -5.71 11.63 0.68
N TYR A 34 -7.01 11.80 0.93
CA TYR A 34 -7.73 13.02 0.58
C TYR A 34 -8.79 13.34 1.63
N HIS A 35 -9.25 14.59 1.68
CA HIS A 35 -10.41 14.94 2.47
C HIS A 35 -11.68 14.49 1.74
N CYS A 36 -12.33 13.46 2.25
CA CYS A 36 -13.54 12.87 1.67
C CYS A 36 -14.82 13.58 2.13
N ASP A 37 -14.77 14.28 3.27
CA ASP A 37 -15.82 15.19 3.72
C ASP A 37 -15.34 16.64 3.50
N PRO A 38 -16.13 17.51 2.83
CA PRO A 38 -15.77 18.92 2.67
C PRO A 38 -16.00 19.75 3.94
N ASN A 39 -16.83 19.30 4.88
CA ASN A 39 -17.19 20.03 6.10
C ASN A 39 -16.25 19.68 7.27
N ASP A 40 -15.80 18.44 7.31
CA ASP A 40 -14.86 17.94 8.31
C ASP A 40 -13.57 17.54 7.59
N LYS A 41 -12.39 17.92 8.08
CA LYS A 41 -11.11 17.62 7.42
C LYS A 41 -10.69 16.16 7.64
N VAL A 42 -11.62 15.24 7.42
CA VAL A 42 -11.47 13.80 7.60
C VAL A 42 -10.70 13.23 6.42
N SER A 43 -9.56 12.62 6.74
CA SER A 43 -8.69 11.94 5.79
C SER A 43 -9.24 10.54 5.47
N CYS A 44 -9.55 10.30 4.20
CA CYS A 44 -9.85 8.98 3.67
C CYS A 44 -8.70 8.50 2.76
N PRO A 45 -8.38 7.19 2.80
CA PRO A 45 -7.53 6.55 1.81
C PRO A 45 -8.13 6.63 0.40
N ARG A 46 -7.33 7.09 -0.56
CA ARG A 46 -7.67 7.04 -2.00
C ARG A 46 -6.95 5.90 -2.69
N THR A 47 -5.66 5.77 -2.46
CA THR A 47 -4.81 4.81 -3.17
C THR A 47 -3.74 4.24 -2.25
N LEU A 48 -3.65 2.92 -2.17
CA LEU A 48 -2.46 2.25 -1.65
C LEU A 48 -1.48 2.03 -2.80
N ILE A 49 -0.22 2.40 -2.59
CA ILE A 49 0.85 2.31 -3.59
C ILE A 49 1.94 1.40 -3.06
N VAL A 50 2.32 0.38 -3.83
CA VAL A 50 3.45 -0.51 -3.52
C VAL A 50 4.44 -0.45 -4.68
N ARG A 51 5.69 -0.10 -4.37
CA ARG A 51 6.81 -0.12 -5.33
C ARG A 51 7.74 -1.29 -5.02
N HIS A 52 8.19 -1.95 -6.07
CA HIS A 52 9.20 -3.01 -6.01
C HIS A 52 9.87 -3.13 -7.38
N GLU A 53 11.19 -2.94 -7.42
CA GLU A 53 11.99 -2.96 -8.65
C GLU A 53 11.37 -2.06 -9.74
N THR A 54 10.93 -2.64 -10.86
CA THR A 54 10.35 -1.95 -12.01
C THR A 54 8.82 -1.81 -11.93
N GLN A 55 8.20 -2.27 -10.85
CA GLN A 55 6.74 -2.30 -10.70
C GLN A 55 6.24 -1.28 -9.69
N GLU A 56 5.25 -0.50 -10.11
CA GLU A 56 4.44 0.36 -9.26
C GLU A 56 2.99 -0.14 -9.31
N VAL A 57 2.53 -0.70 -8.20
CA VAL A 57 1.16 -1.21 -8.01
C VAL A 57 0.33 -0.17 -7.28
N LEU A 58 -0.77 0.26 -7.88
CA LEU A 58 -1.74 1.17 -7.27
C LEU A 58 -3.05 0.42 -7.07
N ILE A 59 -3.49 0.30 -5.83
CA ILE A 59 -4.82 -0.21 -5.48
C ILE A 59 -5.69 1.01 -5.13
N LYS A 60 -6.52 1.43 -6.09
CA LYS A 60 -7.29 2.68 -6.06
C LYS A 60 -8.73 2.44 -5.66
N THR A 61 -9.22 3.17 -4.67
CA THR A 61 -10.66 3.31 -4.42
C THR A 61 -11.27 4.22 -5.48
N VAL A 62 -12.04 3.66 -6.41
CA VAL A 62 -12.67 4.38 -7.52
C VAL A 62 -14.05 4.89 -7.12
N HIS A 63 -14.75 4.13 -6.29
CA HIS A 63 -16.05 4.48 -5.75
C HIS A 63 -16.15 4.02 -4.29
N MET A 64 -16.76 4.82 -3.42
CA MET A 64 -16.84 4.52 -1.99
C MET A 64 -18.13 3.79 -1.61
N MET A 65 -19.23 4.04 -2.32
CA MET A 65 -20.56 3.48 -2.01
C MET A 65 -21.38 3.17 -3.29
N PRO A 66 -21.37 1.93 -3.80
CA PRO A 66 -20.66 0.76 -3.26
C PRO A 66 -19.14 0.88 -3.41
N MET A 67 -18.41 0.17 -2.55
CA MET A 67 -16.94 0.14 -2.60
C MET A 67 -16.49 -0.50 -3.92
N GLU A 68 -15.79 0.27 -4.75
CA GLU A 68 -15.18 -0.20 -5.99
C GLU A 68 -13.68 0.10 -5.95
N VAL A 69 -12.89 -0.94 -6.20
CA VAL A 69 -11.42 -0.87 -6.15
C VAL A 69 -10.84 -1.39 -7.46
N GLN A 70 -9.97 -0.58 -8.06
CA GLN A 70 -9.24 -0.90 -9.28
C GLN A 70 -7.75 -1.09 -8.97
N VAL A 71 -7.14 -2.12 -9.57
CA VAL A 71 -5.69 -2.33 -9.53
C VAL A 71 -5.07 -1.80 -10.81
N GLN A 72 -4.02 -1.00 -10.68
CA GLN A 72 -3.15 -0.58 -11.77
C GLN A 72 -1.72 -1.02 -11.49
N VAL A 73 -1.03 -1.50 -12.52
CA VAL A 73 0.42 -1.77 -12.47
C VAL A 73 1.07 -0.95 -13.58
N ASN A 74 2.07 -0.13 -13.22
CA ASN A 74 2.79 0.74 -14.16
C ASN A 74 1.85 1.59 -15.02
N ARG A 75 0.84 2.20 -14.38
CA ARG A 75 -0.22 3.04 -14.99
C ARG A 75 -1.20 2.31 -15.92
N GLN A 76 -1.17 0.99 -15.98
CA GLN A 76 -2.13 0.18 -16.74
C GLN A 76 -3.08 -0.54 -15.78
N ALA A 77 -4.39 -0.45 -16.04
CA ALA A 77 -5.37 -1.24 -15.29
C ALA A 77 -5.17 -2.73 -15.58
N VAL A 78 -5.17 -3.56 -14.53
CA VAL A 78 -4.98 -5.01 -14.64
C VAL A 78 -6.12 -5.76 -13.95
N ALA A 79 -6.43 -6.94 -14.46
CA ALA A 79 -7.27 -7.90 -13.77
C ALA A 79 -6.46 -8.61 -12.68
N VAL A 80 -7.15 -9.01 -11.60
CA VAL A 80 -6.58 -9.87 -10.54
C VAL A 80 -7.08 -11.32 -10.71
N PRO A 81 -6.24 -12.33 -10.47
CA PRO A 81 -4.86 -12.23 -10.01
C PRO A 81 -3.89 -11.74 -11.09
N TYR A 82 -2.92 -10.93 -10.69
CA TYR A 82 -1.81 -10.45 -11.51
C TYR A 82 -0.50 -11.01 -10.94
N LYS A 83 0.37 -11.58 -11.77
CA LYS A 83 1.67 -12.12 -11.32
C LYS A 83 2.76 -11.89 -12.36
N LYS A 84 3.75 -11.06 -12.04
CA LYS A 84 4.95 -10.82 -12.88
C LYS A 84 6.11 -10.33 -12.00
N TYR A 85 7.35 -10.61 -12.42
CA TYR A 85 8.60 -10.15 -11.79
C TYR A 85 8.59 -10.21 -10.25
N GLY A 86 8.37 -11.41 -9.70
CA GLY A 86 8.41 -11.64 -8.25
C GLY A 86 7.28 -11.01 -7.43
N LEU A 87 6.34 -10.31 -8.07
CA LEU A 87 5.21 -9.65 -7.43
C LEU A 87 3.89 -10.29 -7.86
N GLU A 88 3.00 -10.49 -6.90
CA GLU A 88 1.65 -10.99 -7.11
C GLU A 88 0.61 -10.04 -6.50
N VAL A 89 -0.47 -9.77 -7.23
CA VAL A 89 -1.65 -9.07 -6.72
C VAL A 89 -2.84 -10.01 -6.79
N SER A 90 -3.49 -10.27 -5.67
CA SER A 90 -4.62 -11.20 -5.55
C SER A 90 -5.74 -10.63 -4.68
N LYS A 91 -6.86 -11.35 -4.60
CA LYS A 91 -7.95 -11.04 -3.67
C LYS A 91 -8.00 -12.06 -2.54
N SER A 92 -8.22 -11.58 -1.33
CA SER A 92 -8.51 -12.39 -0.14
C SER A 92 -9.73 -11.81 0.57
N GLY A 93 -10.90 -12.41 0.31
CA GLY A 93 -12.19 -11.84 0.69
C GLY A 93 -12.40 -10.48 0.03
N ILE A 94 -12.61 -9.44 0.85
CA ILE A 94 -12.74 -8.04 0.39
C ILE A 94 -11.40 -7.33 0.19
N ASN A 95 -10.29 -7.94 0.61
CA ASN A 95 -8.97 -7.33 0.54
C ASN A 95 -8.30 -7.64 -0.79
N TYR A 96 -7.60 -6.65 -1.33
CA TYR A 96 -6.60 -6.82 -2.36
C TYR A 96 -5.25 -6.96 -1.67
N VAL A 97 -4.46 -7.95 -2.07
CA VAL A 97 -3.19 -8.30 -1.44
C VAL A 97 -2.08 -8.19 -2.48
N VAL A 98 -1.04 -7.41 -2.18
CA VAL A 98 0.24 -7.40 -2.89
C VAL A 98 1.21 -8.27 -2.10
N ASP A 99 1.68 -9.34 -2.71
CA ASP A 99 2.64 -10.29 -2.17
C ASP A 99 3.95 -10.20 -2.96
N ILE A 100 5.08 -10.13 -2.25
CA ILE A 100 6.43 -10.23 -2.81
C ILE A 100 7.14 -11.38 -2.09
N PRO A 101 6.96 -12.64 -2.56
CA PRO A 101 7.35 -13.83 -1.81
C PRO A 101 8.84 -13.89 -1.47
N GLU A 102 9.72 -13.48 -2.37
CA GLU A 102 11.18 -13.49 -2.14
C GLU A 102 11.62 -12.56 -0.99
N LEU A 103 10.85 -11.51 -0.76
CA LEU A 103 11.06 -10.57 0.34
C LEU A 103 10.23 -10.90 1.58
N GLY A 104 9.25 -11.81 1.47
CA GLY A 104 8.27 -12.12 2.51
C GLY A 104 7.35 -10.94 2.85
N VAL A 105 7.18 -10.00 1.92
CA VAL A 105 6.36 -8.78 2.11
C VAL A 105 4.91 -9.07 1.73
N LEU A 106 3.98 -8.70 2.61
CA LEU A 106 2.55 -8.80 2.35
C LEU A 106 1.90 -7.47 2.70
N VAL A 107 1.28 -6.84 1.70
CA VAL A 107 0.53 -5.60 1.86
C VAL A 107 -0.92 -5.85 1.46
N SER A 108 -1.88 -5.40 2.25
CA SER A 108 -3.29 -5.55 1.93
C SER A 108 -4.05 -4.23 2.03
N TYR A 109 -5.10 -4.07 1.21
CA TYR A 109 -5.98 -2.91 1.21
C TYR A 109 -7.39 -3.30 0.74
N ASN A 110 -8.42 -2.76 1.38
CA ASN A 110 -9.83 -3.03 1.05
C ASN A 110 -10.61 -1.79 0.61
N GLY A 111 -9.93 -0.66 0.41
CA GLY A 111 -10.56 0.62 0.08
C GLY A 111 -10.71 1.59 1.27
N LEU A 112 -10.59 1.10 2.51
CA LEU A 112 -10.68 1.90 3.74
C LEU A 112 -9.54 1.65 4.72
N SER A 113 -9.02 0.44 4.75
CA SER A 113 -8.00 0.00 5.70
C SER A 113 -6.91 -0.74 4.97
N PHE A 114 -5.69 -0.60 5.47
CA PHE A 114 -4.52 -1.29 4.96
C PHE A 114 -3.80 -2.07 6.06
N SER A 115 -2.96 -3.02 5.66
CA SER A 115 -1.98 -3.67 6.53
C SER A 115 -0.68 -3.87 5.77
N VAL A 116 0.45 -3.63 6.43
CA VAL A 116 1.80 -3.84 5.90
C VAL A 116 2.51 -4.84 6.81
N ARG A 117 2.94 -5.97 6.25
CA ARG A 117 3.72 -7.00 6.95
C ARG A 117 5.08 -7.16 6.30
N LEU A 118 6.12 -6.86 7.06
CA LEU A 118 7.53 -7.01 6.66
C LEU A 118 8.24 -8.00 7.59
N PRO A 119 9.12 -8.88 7.09
CA PRO A 119 9.91 -9.75 7.94
C PRO A 119 11.04 -9.00 8.64
N TYR A 120 11.11 -9.14 9.96
CA TYR A 120 12.12 -8.47 10.79
C TYR A 120 13.55 -8.82 10.40
N HIS A 121 13.84 -10.07 10.02
CA HIS A 121 15.19 -10.49 9.64
C HIS A 121 15.74 -9.78 8.39
N ARG A 122 14.88 -9.10 7.60
CA ARG A 122 15.25 -8.38 6.38
C ARG A 122 15.15 -6.86 6.55
N PHE A 123 14.06 -6.38 7.16
CA PHE A 123 13.77 -4.95 7.26
C PHE A 123 13.99 -4.36 8.67
N GLY A 124 14.32 -5.20 9.66
CA GLY A 124 14.50 -4.77 11.04
C GLY A 124 15.54 -3.67 11.18
N ASN A 125 15.21 -2.61 11.93
CA ASN A 125 16.06 -1.44 12.15
C ASN A 125 16.46 -0.68 10.86
N ASN A 126 15.82 -0.96 9.72
CA ASN A 126 16.12 -0.31 8.44
C ASN A 126 14.88 0.34 7.81
N THR A 127 13.82 0.61 8.58
CA THR A 127 12.57 1.22 8.06
C THR A 127 12.41 2.67 8.50
N LYS A 128 11.88 3.52 7.61
CA LYS A 128 11.44 4.88 7.89
C LYS A 128 10.08 5.15 7.27
N GLY A 129 9.29 6.02 7.88
CA GLY A 129 7.97 6.39 7.39
C GLY A 129 7.00 6.60 8.54
N GLN A 130 5.72 6.45 8.23
CA GLN A 130 4.63 6.49 9.20
C GLN A 130 4.46 5.19 10.00
N CYS A 131 5.04 4.07 9.53
CA CYS A 131 5.07 2.78 10.21
C CYS A 131 6.41 2.49 10.90
#